data_AF-G8RU08-F1
#
_entry.id   AF-G8RU08-F1
#
_cell.length_a   1.000
_cell.length_b   1.000
_cell.length_c   1.000
_cell.angle_alpha   90.00
_cell.angle_beta   90.00
_cell.angle_gamma   90.00
#
_symmetry.space_group_name_H-M   'P 1'
#
loop_
_entity.id
_entity.type
_entity.pdbx_description
1 polymer ?
#
loop_
_entity_poly.entity_id
_entity_poly.type
_entity_poly.pdbx_seq_one_letter_code
_entity_poly.pdbx_strand_id
1 'polypeptide(L)' 'MMTHRLVTAYREGRKAYPQTVANPYAGIGDRVVARMWRLGWQRAADDSRGIPSEPERIARLAAEIDELLD' A
#
# COMPACT_ATOMS: atom_id res chain seq x y z
N MET A 1 -12.13 -6.10 -19.83
CA MET A 1 -11.16 -7.15 -19.41
C MET A 1 -10.00 -6.61 -18.56
N MET A 2 -9.41 -5.43 -18.88
CA MET A 2 -8.27 -4.88 -18.10
C MET A 2 -8.61 -4.50 -16.65
N THR A 3 -9.79 -3.92 -16.41
CA THR A 3 -10.28 -3.56 -15.06
C THR A 3 -10.34 -4.77 -14.13
N HIS A 4 -10.74 -5.94 -14.64
CA HIS A 4 -10.80 -7.16 -13.84
C HIS A 4 -9.41 -7.59 -13.34
N ARG A 5 -8.38 -7.49 -14.21
CA ARG A 5 -7.00 -7.83 -13.85
C ARG A 5 -6.43 -6.91 -12.76
N LEU A 6 -6.73 -5.62 -12.83
CA LEU A 6 -6.29 -4.64 -11.82
C LEU A 6 -6.97 -4.89 -10.45
N VAL A 7 -8.28 -5.17 -10.46
CA VAL A 7 -9.03 -5.51 -9.23
C VAL A 7 -8.53 -6.81 -8.62
N THR A 8 -8.22 -7.82 -9.44
CA THR A 8 -7.62 -9.07 -8.96
C THR A 8 -6.27 -8.80 -8.30
N ALA A 9 -5.37 -8.07 -8.96
CA ALA A 9 -4.05 -7.75 -8.41
C ALA A 9 -4.15 -7.04 -7.06
N TYR A 10 -5.07 -6.08 -6.93
CA TYR A 10 -5.36 -5.40 -5.67
C TYR A 10 -5.82 -6.36 -4.57
N ARG A 11 -6.77 -7.25 -4.86
CA ARG A 11 -7.28 -8.23 -3.88
C ARG A 11 -6.20 -9.22 -3.44
N GLU A 12 -5.39 -9.69 -4.38
CA GLU A 12 -4.26 -10.57 -4.07
C GLU A 12 -3.20 -9.87 -3.22
N GLY A 13 -2.98 -8.56 -3.45
CA GLY A 13 -2.13 -7.73 -2.60
C GLY A 13 -2.61 -7.66 -1.16
N ARG A 14 -3.91 -7.43 -0.96
CA ARG A 14 -4.52 -7.38 0.39
C ARG A 14 -4.36 -8.71 1.14
N LYS A 15 -4.59 -9.84 0.48
CA LYS A 15 -4.49 -11.18 1.08
C LYS A 15 -3.06 -11.58 1.44
N ALA A 16 -2.10 -11.06 0.69
CA ALA A 16 -0.69 -11.40 0.85
C ALA A 16 -0.04 -10.73 2.08
N TYR A 17 -0.69 -9.73 2.68
CA TYR A 17 -0.26 -9.12 3.93
C TYR A 17 -0.64 -10.00 5.14
N PRO A 18 0.26 -10.21 6.13
CA PRO A 18 1.65 -9.76 6.20
C PRO A 18 2.66 -10.74 5.58
N GLN A 19 2.22 -11.88 5.06
CA GLN A 19 3.06 -13.04 4.79
C GLN A 19 4.05 -12.85 3.63
N THR A 20 3.76 -11.96 2.68
CA THR A 20 4.57 -11.79 1.46
C THR A 20 4.86 -10.33 1.19
N VAL A 21 6.13 -9.93 1.21
CA VAL A 21 6.58 -8.56 0.91
C VAL A 21 6.97 -8.41 -0.57
N ALA A 22 7.44 -9.49 -1.19
CA ALA A 22 7.84 -9.49 -2.60
C ALA A 22 6.62 -9.45 -3.52
N ASN A 23 6.57 -8.45 -4.40
CA ASN A 23 5.48 -8.31 -5.37
C ASN A 23 5.65 -9.31 -6.52
N PRO A 24 4.76 -10.30 -6.69
CA PRO A 24 4.91 -11.34 -7.71
C PRO A 24 4.78 -10.79 -9.15
N TYR A 25 4.22 -9.59 -9.32
CA TYR A 25 4.06 -8.95 -10.62
C TYR A 25 5.23 -8.04 -11.01
N ALA A 26 6.21 -7.80 -10.13
CA ALA A 26 7.32 -6.88 -10.39
C ALA A 26 8.19 -7.29 -11.60
N GLY A 27 8.28 -8.59 -11.91
CA GLY A 27 9.07 -9.12 -13.02
C GLY A 27 8.31 -9.29 -14.34
N ILE A 28 6.99 -9.08 -14.37
CA ILE A 28 6.12 -9.47 -15.51
C ILE A 28 5.95 -8.32 -16.53
N GLY A 29 6.58 -7.18 -16.31
CA GLY A 29 6.54 -6.02 -17.23
C GLY A 29 5.25 -5.18 -17.15
N ASP A 30 4.22 -5.65 -16.46
CA ASP A 30 2.98 -4.90 -16.23
C ASP A 30 3.06 -4.06 -14.94
N ARG A 31 3.63 -2.86 -15.09
CA ARG A 31 3.84 -1.91 -13.98
C ARG A 31 2.55 -1.51 -13.28
N VAL A 32 1.42 -1.48 -13.99
CA VAL A 32 0.13 -1.07 -13.42
C VAL A 32 -0.42 -2.18 -12.53
N VAL A 33 -0.35 -3.43 -12.98
CA VAL A 33 -0.73 -4.60 -12.16
C VAL A 33 0.14 -4.70 -10.91
N ALA A 34 1.46 -4.50 -11.05
CA ALA A 34 2.37 -4.47 -9.90
C ALA A 34 2.01 -3.35 -8.91
N ARG A 35 1.68 -2.14 -9.40
CA ARG A 35 1.24 -1.04 -8.55
C ARG A 35 -0.05 -1.37 -7.81
N MET A 36 -1.03 -1.98 -8.47
CA MET A 36 -2.30 -2.35 -7.85
C MET A 36 -2.12 -3.39 -6.74
N TRP A 37 -1.25 -4.39 -6.94
CA TRP A 37 -0.93 -5.36 -5.90
C TRP A 37 -0.29 -4.68 -4.68
N ARG A 38 0.70 -3.80 -4.89
CA ARG A 38 1.36 -3.07 -3.79
C ARG A 38 0.37 -2.21 -3.02
N LEU A 39 -0.57 -1.55 -3.71
CA LEU A 39 -1.61 -0.75 -3.08
C LEU A 39 -2.52 -1.59 -2.18
N GLY A 40 -2.92 -2.78 -2.63
CA GLY A 40 -3.68 -3.71 -1.80
C GLY A 40 -2.93 -4.13 -0.55
N TRP A 41 -1.66 -4.49 -0.69
CA TRP A 41 -0.81 -4.87 0.43
C TRP A 41 -0.66 -3.75 1.46
N GLN A 42 -0.36 -2.53 1.01
CA GLN A 42 -0.24 -1.35 1.88
C GLN A 42 -1.54 -1.07 2.62
N ARG A 43 -2.67 -1.18 1.93
CA ARG A 43 -3.97 -0.97 2.56
C ARG A 43 -4.25 -1.98 3.66
N ALA A 44 -3.91 -3.26 3.45
CA ALA A 44 -4.05 -4.28 4.49
C ALA A 44 -3.09 -4.02 5.66
N ALA A 45 -1.87 -3.54 5.40
CA ALA A 45 -0.94 -3.12 6.43
C ALA A 45 -1.47 -1.95 7.26
N ASP A 46 -2.02 -0.93 6.61
CA ASP A 46 -2.63 0.22 7.30
C ASP A 46 -3.87 -0.20 8.09
N ASP A 47 -4.75 -1.02 7.51
CA ASP A 47 -5.94 -1.56 8.20
C ASP A 47 -5.52 -2.38 9.45
N SER A 48 -4.42 -3.15 9.37
CA SER A 48 -3.91 -3.95 10.49
C SER A 48 -3.25 -3.15 11.61
N ARG A 49 -2.72 -1.95 11.29
CA ARG A 49 -2.15 -1.01 12.26
C ARG A 49 -3.22 -0.30 13.08
N GLY A 50 -4.50 -0.46 12.72
CA GLY A 50 -5.61 0.26 13.32
C GLY A 50 -5.62 1.74 12.91
N ILE A 51 -6.55 2.52 13.47
CA ILE A 51 -6.52 3.98 13.31
C ILE A 51 -5.34 4.48 14.16
N PRO A 52 -4.32 5.12 13.55
CA PRO A 52 -3.23 5.71 14.33
C PRO A 52 -3.83 6.68 15.32
N SER A 53 -3.33 6.63 16.55
CA SER A 53 -3.77 7.51 17.62
C SER A 53 -3.59 8.98 17.19
N GLU A 54 -4.41 9.87 17.73
CA GLU A 54 -4.30 11.31 17.44
C GLU A 54 -2.85 11.85 17.62
N PRO A 55 -2.08 11.45 18.65
CA PRO A 55 -0.67 11.82 18.77
C PRO A 55 0.21 11.35 17.61
N GLU A 56 0.02 10.12 17.11
CA GLU A 56 0.78 9.59 15.97
C GLU A 56 0.42 10.32 14.67
N ARG A 57 -0.85 10.71 14.51
CA ARG A 57 -1.31 11.52 13.37
C ARG A 57 -0.71 12.92 13.41
N ILE A 58 -0.67 13.55 14.59
CA ILE A 58 -0.06 14.87 14.80
C ILE A 58 1.46 14.80 14.57
N ALA A 59 2.15 13.80 15.10
CA ALA A 59 3.59 13.64 14.91
C ALA A 59 3.97 13.46 13.44
N ARG A 60 3.18 12.69 12.69
CA ARG A 60 3.37 12.52 11.25
C ARG A 60 3.14 13.83 10.49
N LEU A 61 2.08 14.57 10.83
CA LEU A 61 1.79 15.86 10.21
C LEU A 61 2.89 16.89 10.51
N ALA A 62 3.44 16.90 11.73
CA ALA A 62 4.56 17.76 12.09
C ALA A 62 5.81 17.44 11.25
N ALA A 63 6.14 16.16 11.10
CA ALA A 63 7.27 15.74 10.25
C ALA A 63 7.09 16.12 8.77
N GLU A 64 5.86 16.02 8.24
CA GLU A 64 5.54 16.43 6.87
C GLU A 64 5.63 17.97 6.68
N ILE A 65 5.37 18.76 7.73
CA ILE A 65 5.54 20.22 7.70
C ILE A 65 7.01 20.60 7.77
N ASP A 66 7.79 19.97 8.67
CA ASP A 66 9.22 20.23 8.79
C ASP A 66 9.94 19.93 7.47
N GLU A 67 9.63 18.81 6.80
CA GLU A 67 10.19 18.46 5.48
C GLU A 67 9.83 19.48 4.38
N LEU A 68 8.70 20.20 4.51
CA LEU A 68 8.29 21.21 3.53
C LEU A 68 8.98 22.56 3.76
N LEU A 69 9.41 22.84 4.99
CA LEU A 69 10.01 24.11 5.39
C LEU A 69 11.55 24.08 5.32
N ASP A 70 12.14 22.90 5.22
CA ASP A 70 13.57 22.65 4.92
C ASP A 70 13.88 22.76 3.41
#